data_AF-A0A084ASK8-F1
#
_entry.id   AF-A0A084ASK8-F1
#
_cell.length_a   1.000
_cell.length_b   1.000
_cell.length_c   1.000
_cell.angle_alpha   90.00
_cell.angle_beta   90.00
_cell.angle_gamma   90.00
#
_symmetry.space_group_name_H-M   'P 1'
#
loop_
_entity.id
_entity.type
_entity.pdbx_description
1 polymer ?
#
loop_
_entity_poly.entity_id
_entity_poly.type
_entity_poly.pdbx_seq_one_letter_code
_entity_poly.pdbx_strand_id
1 'polypeptide(L)'
;MSGNDNGTSASDIITYIGVPLAVLGVLPILYNTFATLASLSRIKHMLKRSRLTALTRSDVVNRVIEIELPRYAVMPLDRFQNRDEYWSLSQHPSSIPGGSWTTFNWKTNTIGMKTQRVEYADQVRQPQVEIAFDELVCYLMDLGAVPDPQGWKLLRATGLWTPVGCSLMVSPDGKAKALTVGPQDDADGNLSLAVAWSSEWTTRDHVHLPPYWVRLPAPESEPKTEGNPESPQKGQGKKDENEETGLTDSVSGTYELHEMDSVDRQVHSNAENDITCQILASGIVTAFADGDMESNTTHDLYIDHLRIQPLATAGVWFASAATAYGTTSKTVLWSYKIPEEILRFSRMETVPCGIMVLLGWVDEEQTPSWATSHDDAAASTEMFMRRSRESHMAMIAEAKMNPADRQKAAQERMRREMNQRMQDFSDKARLERQRGEQRMMEALQSPKWNTKLVAEHSLRWLQTQNTYSPSLPAKEVVGYMLHRMVRDQEFTSKLCRMLDLWRAWANIGGMKRSDYQLLQEDPATFAHAALLVALIMDTSTALEGTLSMDLQECLRLWSKVRLG
;
A
#
# COMPACT_ATOMS: atom_id res chain seq x y z
N MET A 1 -14.36 -115.13 -12.73
CA MET A 1 -14.85 -113.92 -12.04
C MET A 1 -13.66 -113.18 -11.49
N SER A 2 -13.53 -111.93 -11.93
CA SER A 2 -12.41 -111.01 -11.66
C SER A 2 -12.32 -110.68 -10.17
N GLY A 3 -11.14 -110.84 -9.59
CA GLY A 3 -10.73 -110.19 -8.35
C GLY A 3 -9.58 -109.24 -8.69
N ASN A 4 -9.92 -108.02 -9.10
CA ASN A 4 -8.94 -106.93 -9.26
C ASN A 4 -8.59 -106.41 -7.87
N ASP A 5 -7.44 -106.82 -7.35
CA ASP A 5 -6.74 -106.09 -6.29
C ASP A 5 -6.26 -104.75 -6.88
N ASN A 6 -7.08 -103.72 -6.70
CA ASN A 6 -6.72 -102.32 -6.97
C ASN A 6 -5.65 -101.88 -5.95
N GLY A 7 -4.39 -102.22 -6.24
CA GLY A 7 -3.24 -101.59 -5.60
C GLY A 7 -3.16 -100.14 -6.05
N THR A 8 -3.61 -99.20 -5.21
CA THR A 8 -3.25 -97.79 -5.34
C THR A 8 -1.74 -97.68 -5.16
N SER A 9 -1.01 -97.65 -6.28
CA SER A 9 0.44 -97.46 -6.28
C SER A 9 0.77 -96.16 -5.54
N ALA A 10 1.82 -96.17 -4.71
CA ALA A 10 2.32 -94.96 -4.05
C ALA A 10 2.58 -93.83 -5.08
N SER A 11 2.89 -94.17 -6.34
CA SER A 11 3.02 -93.22 -7.44
C SER A 11 1.71 -92.48 -7.74
N ASP A 12 0.56 -93.15 -7.66
CA ASP A 12 -0.75 -92.56 -7.98
C ASP A 12 -1.18 -91.60 -6.88
N ILE A 13 -0.93 -91.94 -5.61
CA ILE A 13 -1.18 -91.03 -4.47
C ILE A 13 -0.29 -89.79 -4.57
N ILE A 14 0.98 -89.93 -4.91
CA ILE A 14 1.90 -88.80 -5.10
C ILE A 14 1.46 -87.91 -6.27
N THR A 15 1.02 -88.51 -7.38
CA THR A 15 0.67 -87.78 -8.60
C THR A 15 -0.70 -87.09 -8.50
N TYR A 16 -1.71 -87.75 -7.94
CA TYR A 16 -3.08 -87.23 -7.90
C TYR A 16 -3.40 -86.44 -6.63
N ILE A 17 -2.70 -86.66 -5.52
CA ILE A 17 -2.91 -85.94 -4.26
C ILE A 17 -1.69 -85.08 -3.91
N GLY A 18 -0.48 -85.65 -3.98
CA GLY A 18 0.76 -84.96 -3.61
C GLY A 18 1.08 -83.73 -4.47
N VAL A 19 0.98 -83.85 -5.80
CA VAL A 19 1.26 -82.73 -6.72
C VAL A 19 0.25 -81.58 -6.54
N PRO A 20 -1.08 -81.80 -6.53
CA PRO A 20 -2.03 -80.71 -6.27
C PRO A 20 -1.84 -80.06 -4.90
N LEU A 21 -1.52 -80.84 -3.85
CA LEU A 21 -1.28 -80.29 -2.51
C LEU A 21 -0.01 -79.42 -2.47
N ALA A 22 1.05 -79.83 -3.18
CA ALA A 22 2.26 -79.03 -3.35
C ALA A 22 1.99 -77.74 -4.13
N VAL A 23 1.19 -77.81 -5.20
CA VAL A 23 0.77 -76.62 -5.97
C VAL A 23 -0.08 -75.67 -5.11
N LEU A 24 -1.00 -76.20 -4.29
CA LEU A 24 -1.76 -75.42 -3.32
C LEU A 24 -0.87 -74.78 -2.25
N GLY A 25 0.22 -75.43 -1.85
CA GLY A 25 1.21 -74.87 -0.93
C GLY A 25 2.04 -73.74 -1.54
N VAL A 26 2.33 -73.78 -2.85
CA VAL A 26 3.15 -72.78 -3.56
C VAL A 26 2.30 -71.63 -4.14
N LEU A 27 1.00 -71.83 -4.35
CA LEU A 27 0.05 -70.84 -4.87
C LEU A 27 0.05 -69.49 -4.12
N PRO A 28 0.07 -69.44 -2.77
CA PRO A 28 0.17 -68.19 -2.03
C PRO A 28 1.47 -67.41 -2.30
N ILE A 29 2.59 -68.13 -2.47
CA ILE A 29 3.88 -67.53 -2.79
C ILE A 29 3.85 -66.96 -4.20
N LEU A 30 3.32 -67.73 -5.17
CA LEU A 30 3.15 -67.26 -6.55
C LEU A 30 2.23 -66.04 -6.63
N TYR A 31 1.12 -66.04 -5.91
CA TYR A 31 0.22 -64.88 -5.82
C TYR A 31 0.95 -63.66 -5.24
N ASN A 32 1.69 -63.82 -4.15
CA ASN A 32 2.46 -62.72 -3.54
C ASN A 32 3.53 -62.18 -4.50
N THR A 33 4.26 -63.06 -5.20
CA THR A 33 5.28 -62.66 -6.19
C THR A 33 4.66 -61.89 -7.35
N PHE A 34 3.54 -62.36 -7.89
CA PHE A 34 2.84 -61.70 -8.98
C PHE A 34 2.28 -60.34 -8.53
N ALA A 35 1.68 -60.28 -7.34
CA ALA A 35 1.19 -59.04 -6.75
C ALA A 35 2.31 -58.02 -6.49
N THR A 36 3.47 -58.43 -5.94
CA THR A 36 4.64 -57.53 -5.80
C THR A 36 5.10 -56.97 -7.13
N LEU A 37 5.23 -57.83 -8.16
CA LEU A 37 5.76 -57.42 -9.46
C LEU A 37 4.80 -56.48 -10.18
N ALA A 38 3.49 -56.76 -10.11
CA ALA A 38 2.47 -55.89 -10.67
C ALA A 38 2.46 -54.51 -9.98
N SER A 39 2.49 -54.48 -8.65
CA SER A 39 2.55 -53.25 -7.86
C SER A 39 3.83 -52.46 -8.13
N LEU A 40 5.00 -53.12 -8.15
CA LEU A 40 6.28 -52.50 -8.46
C LEU A 40 6.33 -51.94 -9.89
N SER A 41 5.78 -52.66 -10.87
CA SER A 41 5.68 -52.19 -12.25
C SER A 41 4.81 -50.94 -12.36
N ARG A 42 3.65 -50.94 -11.68
CA ARG A 42 2.76 -49.78 -11.58
C ARG A 42 3.47 -48.57 -10.97
N ILE A 43 4.18 -48.78 -9.86
CA ILE A 43 4.94 -47.73 -9.16
C ILE A 43 6.07 -47.18 -10.05
N LYS A 44 6.86 -48.04 -10.70
CA LYS A 44 7.91 -47.61 -11.64
C LYS A 44 7.34 -46.81 -12.81
N HIS A 45 6.18 -47.23 -13.34
CA HIS A 45 5.51 -46.49 -14.41
C HIS A 45 5.02 -45.10 -13.93
N MET A 46 4.44 -45.03 -12.73
CA MET A 46 4.04 -43.76 -12.11
C MET A 46 5.23 -42.81 -11.88
N LEU A 47 6.34 -43.33 -11.33
CA LEU A 47 7.56 -42.57 -11.09
C LEU A 47 8.19 -42.07 -12.40
N LYS A 48 8.20 -42.91 -13.45
CA LYS A 48 8.70 -42.53 -14.77
C LYS A 48 7.84 -41.43 -15.41
N ARG A 49 6.51 -41.52 -15.28
CA ARG A 49 5.58 -40.51 -15.81
C ARG A 49 5.73 -39.17 -15.11
N SER A 50 6.00 -39.17 -13.81
CA SER A 50 6.26 -37.97 -12.99
C SER A 50 7.74 -37.50 -13.03
N ARG A 51 8.61 -38.17 -13.80
CA ARG A 51 10.05 -37.89 -13.92
C ARG A 51 10.81 -37.87 -12.58
N LEU A 52 10.35 -38.64 -11.60
CA LEU A 52 11.01 -38.76 -10.32
C LEU A 52 12.10 -39.83 -10.38
N THR A 53 13.32 -39.46 -10.00
CA THR A 53 14.42 -40.40 -9.80
C THR A 53 14.28 -41.05 -8.43
N ALA A 54 13.82 -42.30 -8.39
CA ALA A 54 13.62 -43.04 -7.14
C ALA A 54 14.31 -44.41 -7.18
N LEU A 55 14.85 -44.85 -6.05
CA LEU A 55 15.36 -46.21 -5.88
C LEU A 55 14.25 -47.09 -5.29
N THR A 56 13.81 -48.11 -6.02
CA THR A 56 12.79 -49.06 -5.56
C THR A 56 13.42 -50.38 -5.15
N ARG A 57 13.18 -50.84 -3.92
CA ARG A 57 13.53 -52.17 -3.41
C ARG A 57 12.25 -52.91 -3.04
N SER A 58 12.11 -54.17 -3.45
CA SER A 58 10.91 -54.97 -3.16
C SER A 58 11.23 -56.17 -2.31
N ASP A 59 10.47 -56.35 -1.24
CA ASP A 59 10.46 -57.56 -0.42
C ASP A 59 9.15 -58.32 -0.65
N VAL A 60 9.27 -59.46 -1.33
CA VAL A 60 8.14 -60.31 -1.70
C VAL A 60 7.57 -61.07 -0.51
N VAL A 61 8.40 -61.37 0.48
CA VAL A 61 8.00 -62.15 1.67
C VAL A 61 7.16 -61.27 2.59
N ASN A 62 7.62 -60.03 2.83
CA ASN A 62 6.94 -59.08 3.69
C ASN A 62 5.86 -58.25 2.98
N ARG A 63 5.64 -58.46 1.67
CA ARG A 63 4.65 -57.73 0.83
C ARG A 63 4.87 -56.21 0.85
N VAL A 64 6.13 -55.80 0.85
CA VAL A 64 6.52 -54.41 1.07
C VAL A 64 7.42 -53.94 -0.06
N ILE A 65 7.17 -52.71 -0.50
CA ILE A 65 8.02 -52.02 -1.47
C ILE A 65 8.61 -50.79 -0.77
N GLU A 66 9.93 -50.76 -0.64
CA GLU A 66 10.66 -49.60 -0.15
C GLU A 66 11.04 -48.71 -1.33
N ILE A 67 10.72 -47.43 -1.24
CA ILE A 67 10.98 -46.44 -2.28
C ILE A 67 11.79 -45.31 -1.65
N GLU A 68 13.01 -45.09 -2.11
CA GLU A 68 13.80 -43.93 -1.70
C GLU A 68 13.55 -42.79 -2.70
N LEU A 69 12.94 -41.70 -2.22
CA LEU A 69 12.61 -40.51 -2.99
C LEU A 69 13.43 -39.30 -2.52
N PRO A 70 13.96 -38.47 -3.43
CA PRO A 70 14.65 -37.24 -3.06
C PRO A 70 13.71 -36.23 -2.41
N ARG A 71 14.22 -35.57 -1.36
CA ARG A 71 13.64 -34.36 -0.76
C ARG A 71 14.29 -33.14 -1.41
N TYR A 72 13.46 -32.20 -1.84
CA TYR A 72 13.92 -30.96 -2.49
C TYR A 72 13.63 -29.73 -1.62
N ALA A 73 14.51 -28.73 -1.72
CA ALA A 73 14.16 -27.33 -1.49
C ALA A 73 13.87 -26.70 -2.84
N VAL A 74 12.83 -25.88 -2.89
CA VAL A 74 12.41 -25.15 -4.08
C VAL A 74 12.41 -23.65 -3.80
N MET A 75 12.77 -22.89 -4.83
CA MET A 75 12.64 -21.44 -4.85
C MET A 75 11.95 -21.04 -6.16
N PRO A 76 11.12 -19.97 -6.16
CA PRO A 76 10.61 -19.40 -7.40
C PRO A 76 11.76 -19.07 -8.37
N LEU A 77 11.49 -19.16 -9.67
CA LEU A 77 12.44 -18.71 -10.69
C LEU A 77 12.61 -17.19 -10.61
N ASP A 78 13.69 -16.67 -11.18
CA ASP A 78 13.89 -15.23 -11.28
C ASP A 78 12.88 -14.65 -12.29
N ARG A 79 12.04 -13.73 -11.80
CA ARG A 79 10.99 -13.06 -12.55
C ARG A 79 11.49 -12.38 -13.83
N PHE A 80 12.69 -11.80 -13.82
CA PHE A 80 13.23 -11.01 -14.91
C PHE A 80 14.13 -11.82 -15.85
N GLN A 81 14.88 -12.78 -15.31
CA GLN A 81 15.78 -13.63 -16.11
C GLN A 81 15.02 -14.79 -16.79
N ASN A 82 14.03 -15.38 -16.11
CA ASN A 82 13.29 -16.56 -16.57
C ASN A 82 11.83 -16.20 -16.92
N ARG A 83 11.63 -15.15 -17.72
CA ARG A 83 10.29 -14.57 -18.02
C ARG A 83 9.27 -15.65 -18.45
N ASP A 84 9.58 -16.45 -19.47
CA ASP A 84 8.60 -17.40 -20.03
C ASP A 84 8.21 -18.51 -19.05
N GLU A 85 9.16 -19.01 -18.26
CA GLU A 85 8.96 -20.13 -17.34
C GLU A 85 8.31 -19.69 -16.02
N TYR A 86 8.53 -18.45 -15.59
CA TYR A 86 7.99 -17.90 -14.35
C TYR A 86 6.46 -17.75 -14.40
N TRP A 87 5.94 -17.25 -15.53
CA TRP A 87 4.51 -16.98 -15.74
C TRP A 87 3.73 -18.20 -16.26
N SER A 88 4.41 -19.29 -16.62
CA SER A 88 3.79 -20.51 -17.15
C SER A 88 3.77 -21.64 -16.13
N LEU A 89 2.78 -22.52 -16.27
CA LEU A 89 2.71 -23.76 -15.49
C LEU A 89 3.70 -24.78 -16.03
N SER A 90 4.08 -25.72 -15.16
CA SER A 90 4.88 -26.87 -15.55
C SER A 90 4.15 -27.67 -16.62
N GLN A 91 4.87 -28.04 -17.68
CA GLN A 91 4.32 -28.87 -18.76
C GLN A 91 3.94 -30.27 -18.28
N HIS A 92 4.52 -30.73 -17.17
CA HIS A 92 4.38 -32.09 -16.67
C HIS A 92 4.18 -32.11 -15.15
N PRO A 93 3.01 -31.69 -14.64
CA PRO A 93 2.70 -31.81 -13.22
C PRO A 93 2.62 -33.29 -12.82
N SER A 94 3.12 -33.59 -11.61
CA SER A 94 3.03 -34.91 -11.00
C SER A 94 1.58 -35.22 -10.62
N SER A 95 1.10 -36.39 -11.01
CA SER A 95 -0.21 -36.89 -10.58
C SER A 95 -0.14 -37.68 -9.27
N ILE A 96 1.03 -37.73 -8.62
CA ILE A 96 1.24 -38.46 -7.37
C ILE A 96 0.78 -37.56 -6.20
N PRO A 97 0.00 -38.07 -5.22
CA PRO A 97 -0.38 -37.30 -4.05
C PRO A 97 0.85 -36.78 -3.29
N GLY A 98 0.83 -35.55 -2.80
CA GLY A 98 2.02 -34.89 -2.23
C GLY A 98 2.88 -34.14 -3.26
N GLY A 99 2.51 -34.20 -4.55
CA GLY A 99 3.21 -33.57 -5.66
C GLY A 99 2.65 -32.21 -6.07
N SER A 100 1.81 -31.56 -5.26
CA SER A 100 1.11 -30.33 -5.67
C SER A 100 2.06 -29.21 -6.10
N TRP A 101 3.26 -29.17 -5.51
CA TRP A 101 4.31 -28.23 -5.86
C TRP A 101 4.76 -28.36 -7.32
N THR A 102 4.72 -29.53 -7.93
CA THR A 102 5.16 -29.73 -9.33
C THR A 102 4.30 -29.04 -10.40
N THR A 103 3.21 -28.38 -9.97
CA THR A 103 2.35 -27.56 -10.83
C THR A 103 3.08 -26.37 -11.44
N PHE A 104 4.09 -25.83 -10.74
CA PHE A 104 4.89 -24.69 -11.21
C PHE A 104 6.33 -25.09 -11.55
N ASN A 105 7.01 -24.18 -12.26
CA ASN A 105 8.43 -24.30 -12.55
C ASN A 105 9.25 -23.71 -11.39
N TRP A 106 10.12 -24.54 -10.80
CA TRP A 106 10.93 -24.16 -9.64
C TRP A 106 12.41 -24.34 -9.90
N LYS A 107 13.22 -23.52 -9.25
CA LYS A 107 14.63 -23.83 -9.02
C LYS A 107 14.72 -24.88 -7.92
N THR A 108 15.13 -26.10 -8.27
CA THR A 108 15.15 -27.25 -7.36
C THR A 108 16.56 -27.54 -6.85
N ASN A 109 16.69 -27.71 -5.53
CA ASN A 109 17.92 -28.14 -4.86
C ASN A 109 17.65 -29.43 -4.07
N THR A 110 18.48 -30.45 -4.22
CA THR A 110 18.34 -31.70 -3.45
C THR A 110 18.90 -31.52 -2.04
N ILE A 111 18.07 -31.77 -1.02
CA ILE A 111 18.50 -31.66 0.40
C ILE A 111 18.79 -33.04 0.98
N GLY A 112 18.05 -34.07 0.58
CA GLY A 112 18.20 -35.40 1.16
C GLY A 112 17.33 -36.45 0.48
N MET A 113 17.18 -37.61 1.13
CA MET A 113 16.37 -38.74 0.65
C MET A 113 15.37 -39.15 1.73
N LYS A 114 14.19 -39.61 1.31
CA LYS A 114 13.15 -40.16 2.16
C LYS A 114 12.82 -41.57 1.71
N THR A 115 12.97 -42.53 2.61
CA THR A 115 12.53 -43.91 2.38
C THR A 115 11.06 -44.03 2.76
N GLN A 116 10.22 -44.38 1.80
CA GLN A 116 8.81 -44.70 2.00
C GLN A 116 8.63 -46.21 1.91
N ARG A 117 8.05 -46.81 2.95
CA ARG A 117 7.64 -48.22 2.96
C ARG A 117 6.17 -48.28 2.54
N VAL A 118 5.89 -48.93 1.42
CA VAL A 118 4.55 -49.00 0.81
C VAL A 118 4.07 -50.45 0.84
N GLU A 119 2.97 -50.69 1.54
CA GLU A 119 2.24 -51.96 1.46
C GLU A 119 1.28 -51.95 0.26
N TYR A 120 0.74 -53.11 -0.15
CA TYR A 120 -0.11 -53.19 -1.35
C TYR A 120 -1.40 -52.35 -1.32
N ALA A 121 -1.88 -52.00 -0.12
CA ALA A 121 -3.05 -51.14 0.07
C ALA A 121 -2.68 -49.64 0.05
N ASP A 122 -1.41 -49.31 0.28
CA ASP A 122 -0.96 -47.94 0.42
C ASP A 122 -0.64 -47.30 -0.93
N GLN A 123 -0.90 -46.00 -1.01
CA GLN A 123 -0.55 -45.20 -2.19
C GLN A 123 0.82 -44.57 -1.99
N VAL A 124 1.65 -44.61 -3.04
CA VAL A 124 2.91 -43.86 -3.08
C VAL A 124 2.61 -42.38 -2.97
N ARG A 125 3.35 -41.67 -2.11
CA ARG A 125 3.24 -40.23 -1.92
C ARG A 125 4.56 -39.56 -2.24
N GLN A 126 4.50 -38.42 -2.91
CA GLN A 126 5.67 -37.61 -3.18
C GLN A 126 6.04 -36.84 -1.90
N PRO A 127 7.33 -36.79 -1.52
CA PRO A 127 7.77 -35.99 -0.37
C PRO A 127 7.43 -34.52 -0.57
N GLN A 128 6.97 -33.88 0.50
CA GLN A 128 6.78 -32.43 0.54
C GLN A 128 8.13 -31.72 0.39
N VAL A 129 8.13 -30.58 -0.31
CA VAL A 129 9.33 -29.77 -0.54
C VAL A 129 9.43 -28.62 0.44
N GLU A 130 10.66 -28.20 0.73
CA GLU A 130 10.92 -27.01 1.54
C GLU A 130 10.86 -25.76 0.67
N ILE A 131 10.11 -24.74 1.09
CA ILE A 131 10.08 -23.43 0.43
C ILE A 131 10.03 -22.32 1.47
N ALA A 132 10.63 -21.17 1.16
CA ALA A 132 10.47 -19.96 1.96
C ALA A 132 9.03 -19.44 1.82
N PHE A 133 8.35 -19.20 2.95
CA PHE A 133 6.91 -18.96 2.92
C PHE A 133 6.55 -17.62 2.28
N ASP A 134 7.36 -16.61 2.55
CA ASP A 134 7.27 -15.28 1.96
C ASP A 134 7.45 -15.34 0.44
N GLU A 135 8.46 -16.06 -0.06
CA GLU A 135 8.69 -16.23 -1.50
C GLU A 135 7.52 -16.94 -2.20
N LEU A 136 6.95 -17.98 -1.58
CA LEU A 136 5.77 -18.68 -2.10
C LEU A 136 4.57 -17.74 -2.21
N VAL A 137 4.28 -16.99 -1.15
CA VAL A 137 3.14 -16.07 -1.10
C VAL A 137 3.34 -14.93 -2.10
N CYS A 138 4.55 -14.36 -2.19
CA CYS A 138 4.92 -13.38 -3.22
C CYS A 138 4.62 -13.90 -4.63
N TYR A 139 5.12 -15.10 -4.95
CA TYR A 139 4.97 -15.71 -6.25
C TYR A 139 3.51 -15.91 -6.62
N LEU A 140 2.70 -16.44 -5.71
CA LEU A 140 1.27 -16.65 -5.95
C LEU A 140 0.50 -15.34 -6.15
N MET A 141 0.80 -14.29 -5.37
CA MET A 141 0.20 -12.95 -5.60
C MET A 141 0.66 -12.31 -6.91
N ASP A 142 1.89 -12.61 -7.34
CA ASP A 142 2.39 -12.15 -8.63
C ASP A 142 1.60 -12.80 -9.77
N LEU A 143 1.23 -14.08 -9.65
CA LEU A 143 0.34 -14.76 -10.62
C LEU A 143 -1.13 -14.29 -10.55
N GLY A 144 -1.53 -13.63 -9.46
CA GLY A 144 -2.87 -13.06 -9.27
C GLY A 144 -3.71 -13.69 -8.15
N ALA A 145 -3.12 -14.51 -7.29
CA ALA A 145 -3.81 -15.07 -6.13
C ALA A 145 -4.18 -13.96 -5.13
N VAL A 146 -5.36 -14.07 -4.53
CA VAL A 146 -5.83 -13.12 -3.51
C VAL A 146 -5.79 -13.79 -2.14
N PRO A 147 -5.17 -13.17 -1.11
CA PRO A 147 -5.14 -13.73 0.24
C PRO A 147 -6.53 -13.77 0.89
N ASP A 148 -6.89 -14.87 1.55
CA ASP A 148 -8.16 -15.05 2.27
C ASP A 148 -8.05 -14.56 3.73
N PRO A 149 -8.71 -13.45 4.12
CA PRO A 149 -8.63 -12.88 5.47
C PRO A 149 -8.98 -13.86 6.58
N GLN A 150 -9.93 -14.77 6.35
CA GLN A 150 -10.36 -15.71 7.38
C GLN A 150 -9.31 -16.80 7.63
N GLY A 151 -8.69 -17.28 6.55
CA GLY A 151 -7.63 -18.28 6.61
C GLY A 151 -6.39 -17.80 7.35
N TRP A 152 -5.92 -16.59 7.02
CA TRP A 152 -4.76 -15.99 7.67
C TRP A 152 -4.99 -15.73 9.15
N LYS A 153 -6.18 -15.23 9.51
CA LYS A 153 -6.56 -15.05 10.92
C LYS A 153 -6.58 -16.37 11.69
N LEU A 154 -7.08 -17.44 11.08
CA LEU A 154 -7.12 -18.77 11.70
C LEU A 154 -5.72 -19.36 11.87
N LEU A 155 -4.86 -19.22 10.85
CA LEU A 155 -3.47 -19.65 10.89
C LEU A 155 -2.70 -18.94 12.00
N ARG A 156 -2.92 -17.64 12.15
CA ARG A 156 -2.31 -16.85 13.23
C ARG A 156 -2.77 -17.29 14.62
N ALA A 157 -4.06 -17.58 14.78
CA ALA A 157 -4.63 -17.94 16.08
C ALA A 157 -4.32 -19.38 16.51
N THR A 158 -4.26 -20.32 15.57
CA THR A 158 -4.17 -21.76 15.86
C THR A 158 -2.84 -22.41 15.44
N GLY A 159 -2.05 -21.74 14.60
CA GLY A 159 -0.74 -22.22 14.14
C GLY A 159 -0.85 -23.57 13.44
N LEU A 160 -0.10 -24.56 13.93
CA LEU A 160 -0.12 -25.93 13.40
C LEU A 160 -1.48 -26.62 13.57
N TRP A 161 -2.36 -26.17 14.46
CA TRP A 161 -3.68 -26.79 14.65
C TRP A 161 -4.73 -26.31 13.65
N THR A 162 -4.33 -25.51 12.66
CA THR A 162 -5.21 -25.04 11.59
C THR A 162 -5.78 -26.26 10.84
N PRO A 163 -7.11 -26.33 10.62
CA PRO A 163 -7.72 -27.49 9.97
C PRO A 163 -7.23 -27.67 8.54
N VAL A 164 -7.01 -28.93 8.15
CA VAL A 164 -6.64 -29.31 6.78
C VAL A 164 -7.71 -28.83 5.79
N GLY A 165 -7.28 -28.23 4.69
CA GLY A 165 -8.17 -27.64 3.67
C GLY A 165 -8.62 -26.21 3.96
N CYS A 166 -8.16 -25.60 5.05
CA CYS A 166 -8.29 -24.15 5.28
C CYS A 166 -7.62 -23.39 4.13
N SER A 167 -8.32 -22.42 3.54
CA SER A 167 -7.84 -21.62 2.41
C SER A 167 -7.02 -20.45 2.90
N LEU A 168 -5.77 -20.32 2.47
CA LEU A 168 -4.94 -19.14 2.74
C LEU A 168 -4.97 -18.17 1.57
N MET A 169 -5.09 -18.68 0.35
CA MET A 169 -5.22 -17.86 -0.86
C MET A 169 -6.28 -18.45 -1.77
N VAL A 170 -7.03 -17.59 -2.43
CA VAL A 170 -8.08 -17.93 -3.38
C VAL A 170 -7.68 -17.51 -4.79
N SER A 171 -8.37 -18.09 -5.78
CA SER A 171 -8.25 -17.69 -7.18
C SER A 171 -8.61 -16.20 -7.35
N PRO A 172 -8.21 -15.55 -8.45
CA PRO A 172 -8.55 -14.14 -8.72
C PRO A 172 -10.06 -13.86 -8.63
N ASP A 173 -10.89 -14.84 -9.01
CA ASP A 173 -12.35 -14.78 -8.95
C ASP A 173 -12.95 -15.01 -7.54
N GLY A 174 -12.12 -15.37 -6.56
CA GLY A 174 -12.53 -15.66 -5.17
C GLY A 174 -13.29 -16.98 -4.96
N LYS A 175 -13.42 -17.84 -5.99
CA LYS A 175 -14.24 -19.05 -5.94
C LYS A 175 -13.47 -20.32 -5.59
N ALA A 176 -12.24 -20.45 -6.08
CA ALA A 176 -11.44 -21.65 -5.89
C ALA A 176 -10.32 -21.40 -4.89
N LYS A 177 -9.91 -22.44 -4.17
CA LYS A 177 -8.81 -22.36 -3.21
C LYS A 177 -7.49 -22.58 -3.95
N ALA A 178 -6.62 -21.59 -3.91
CA ALA A 178 -5.31 -21.65 -4.56
C ALA A 178 -4.24 -22.23 -3.62
N LEU A 179 -4.18 -21.75 -2.37
CA LEU A 179 -3.26 -22.24 -1.35
C LEU A 179 -4.07 -22.71 -0.14
N THR A 180 -3.83 -23.95 0.30
CA THR A 180 -4.54 -24.55 1.44
C THR A 180 -3.60 -25.19 2.44
N VAL A 181 -4.04 -25.33 3.69
CA VAL A 181 -3.30 -26.10 4.70
C VAL A 181 -3.41 -27.59 4.39
N GLY A 182 -2.27 -28.26 4.22
CA GLY A 182 -2.16 -29.69 3.92
C GLY A 182 -2.11 -30.58 5.17
N PRO A 183 -2.14 -31.91 4.99
CA PRO A 183 -1.98 -32.87 6.08
C PRO A 183 -0.57 -32.83 6.67
N GLN A 184 -0.46 -33.00 7.99
CA GLN A 184 0.80 -32.86 8.73
C GLN A 184 1.70 -34.10 8.74
N ASP A 185 1.24 -35.21 8.15
CA ASP A 185 1.89 -36.53 8.25
C ASP A 185 3.39 -36.51 7.87
N ASP A 186 3.79 -35.58 6.99
CA ASP A 186 5.12 -35.46 6.42
C ASP A 186 5.83 -34.11 6.70
N ALA A 187 5.27 -33.30 7.60
CA ALA A 187 5.63 -31.89 7.72
C ALA A 187 6.83 -31.60 8.66
N ASP A 188 7.36 -32.60 9.37
CA ASP A 188 8.49 -32.50 10.33
C ASP A 188 8.35 -31.34 11.35
N GLY A 189 7.13 -30.98 11.75
CA GLY A 189 6.86 -29.85 12.66
C GLY A 189 6.76 -28.47 11.98
N ASN A 190 6.90 -28.41 10.66
CA ASN A 190 6.63 -27.21 9.86
C ASN A 190 5.15 -27.17 9.40
N LEU A 191 4.71 -26.01 8.93
CA LEU A 191 3.39 -25.88 8.32
C LEU A 191 3.35 -26.61 6.96
N SER A 192 2.43 -27.56 6.81
CA SER A 192 2.16 -28.20 5.51
C SER A 192 1.13 -27.40 4.72
N LEU A 193 1.45 -27.15 3.46
CA LEU A 193 0.63 -26.44 2.49
C LEU A 193 0.46 -27.29 1.23
N ALA A 194 -0.68 -27.12 0.57
CA ALA A 194 -0.98 -27.71 -0.73
C ALA A 194 -1.48 -26.61 -1.67
N VAL A 195 -0.99 -26.64 -2.91
CA VAL A 195 -1.39 -25.68 -3.95
C VAL A 195 -2.22 -26.37 -5.02
N ALA A 196 -3.32 -25.73 -5.41
CA ALA A 196 -4.06 -26.05 -6.62
C ALA A 196 -4.06 -24.80 -7.50
N TRP A 197 -3.69 -24.95 -8.78
CA TRP A 197 -3.66 -23.82 -9.70
C TRP A 197 -4.19 -24.21 -11.08
N SER A 198 -4.92 -23.29 -11.71
CA SER A 198 -5.39 -23.41 -13.09
C SER A 198 -4.67 -22.40 -13.98
N SER A 199 -4.39 -22.76 -15.23
CA SER A 199 -3.75 -21.85 -16.19
C SER A 199 -4.57 -20.58 -16.46
N GLU A 200 -5.89 -20.65 -16.27
CA GLU A 200 -6.80 -19.51 -16.46
C GLU A 200 -6.70 -18.46 -15.36
N TRP A 201 -6.06 -18.77 -14.23
CA TRP A 201 -5.95 -17.87 -13.09
C TRP A 201 -4.75 -16.93 -13.18
N THR A 202 -3.82 -17.18 -14.09
CA THR A 202 -2.68 -16.28 -14.33
C THR A 202 -3.20 -15.04 -15.05
N THR A 203 -3.44 -13.98 -14.29
CA THR A 203 -4.06 -12.73 -14.78
C THR A 203 -3.04 -11.61 -15.00
N ARG A 204 -1.82 -11.80 -14.51
CA ARG A 204 -0.75 -10.81 -14.52
C ARG A 204 0.42 -11.32 -15.36
N ASP A 205 1.11 -10.35 -15.95
CA ASP A 205 2.24 -10.56 -16.86
C ASP A 205 3.45 -9.70 -16.45
N HIS A 206 4.55 -9.85 -17.19
CA HIS A 206 5.81 -9.11 -17.02
C HIS A 206 5.68 -7.58 -16.90
N VAL A 207 4.65 -6.98 -17.52
CA VAL A 207 4.39 -5.53 -17.49
C VAL A 207 3.90 -5.05 -16.11
N HIS A 208 3.30 -5.93 -15.32
CA HIS A 208 2.80 -5.57 -13.99
C HIS A 208 3.97 -5.43 -13.03
N LEU A 209 3.83 -4.60 -11.99
CA LEU A 209 4.87 -4.48 -10.96
C LEU A 209 4.77 -5.60 -9.93
N PRO A 210 5.87 -6.06 -9.31
CA PRO A 210 5.79 -7.06 -8.25
C PRO A 210 4.91 -6.58 -7.07
N PRO A 211 4.35 -7.49 -6.26
CA PRO A 211 3.34 -7.16 -5.24
C PRO A 211 3.81 -6.26 -4.08
N TYR A 212 5.11 -5.94 -4.02
CA TYR A 212 5.73 -5.04 -3.03
C TYR A 212 6.21 -3.71 -3.64
N TRP A 213 5.83 -3.45 -4.89
CA TRP A 213 6.16 -2.23 -5.62
C TRP A 213 4.91 -1.38 -5.86
N VAL A 214 5.09 -0.06 -5.80
CA VAL A 214 4.05 0.93 -6.07
C VAL A 214 4.53 1.87 -7.16
N ARG A 215 3.71 2.09 -8.20
CA ARG A 215 3.94 3.15 -9.19
C ARG A 215 3.28 4.43 -8.71
N LEU A 216 4.05 5.51 -8.60
CA LEU A 216 3.61 6.85 -8.30
C LEU A 216 3.57 7.63 -9.62
N PRO A 217 2.37 8.09 -10.04
CA PRO A 217 2.24 8.79 -11.32
C PRO A 217 2.91 10.16 -11.26
N ALA A 218 3.50 10.60 -12.37
CA ALA A 218 3.98 11.97 -12.51
C ALA A 218 2.81 12.96 -12.60
N PRO A 219 2.95 14.19 -12.06
CA PRO A 219 1.93 15.22 -12.18
C PRO A 219 1.67 15.54 -13.66
N GLU A 220 0.40 15.70 -14.04
CA GLU A 220 0.04 16.16 -15.39
C GLU A 220 0.72 17.52 -15.65
N SER A 221 1.58 17.58 -16.66
CA SER A 221 2.11 18.85 -17.16
C SER A 221 0.92 19.69 -17.66
N GLU A 222 0.79 20.93 -17.19
CA GLU A 222 -0.21 21.88 -17.71
C GLU A 222 -0.19 21.86 -19.26
N PRO A 223 -1.35 21.90 -19.93
CA PRO A 223 -1.37 22.06 -21.37
C PRO A 223 -0.67 23.37 -21.69
N LYS A 224 0.51 23.28 -22.32
CA LYS A 224 1.21 24.43 -22.88
C LYS A 224 0.22 25.16 -23.80
N THR A 225 -0.31 26.28 -23.33
CA THR A 225 -1.10 27.18 -24.15
C THR A 225 -0.25 27.53 -25.35
N GLU A 226 -0.67 27.12 -26.55
CA GLU A 226 -0.02 27.46 -27.81
C GLU A 226 -0.03 28.99 -27.97
N GLY A 227 1.02 29.62 -27.45
CA GLY A 227 1.33 31.03 -27.63
C GLY A 227 1.95 31.23 -29.01
N ASN A 228 1.09 31.63 -29.93
CA ASN A 228 1.35 32.23 -31.25
C ASN A 228 2.77 32.85 -31.40
N PRO A 229 3.54 32.53 -32.48
CA PRO A 229 4.85 33.11 -32.72
C PRO A 229 4.71 34.52 -33.33
N GLU A 230 4.70 35.56 -32.49
CA GLU A 230 4.94 36.92 -32.96
C GLU A 230 6.42 37.29 -32.80
N SER A 231 7.15 37.04 -33.88
CA SER A 231 8.44 37.64 -34.17
C SER A 231 8.37 39.18 -34.25
N PRO A 232 9.35 39.92 -33.70
CA PRO A 232 9.68 41.25 -34.20
C PRO A 232 10.79 41.14 -35.26
N GLN A 233 10.41 41.36 -36.52
CA GLN A 233 11.34 41.69 -37.60
C GLN A 233 11.93 43.10 -37.41
N LYS A 234 13.25 43.22 -37.65
CA LYS A 234 13.99 44.29 -38.37
C LYS A 234 15.47 44.14 -38.02
N GLY A 235 16.45 44.16 -38.91
CA GLY A 235 16.54 44.41 -40.34
C GLY A 235 18.02 44.39 -40.74
N GLN A 236 18.27 44.01 -41.98
CA GLN A 236 19.54 43.82 -42.70
C GLN A 236 20.68 44.84 -42.48
N GLY A 237 21.93 44.34 -42.51
CA GLY A 237 22.83 44.68 -43.64
C GLY A 237 24.18 45.38 -43.37
N LYS A 238 25.27 44.58 -43.47
CA LYS A 238 26.61 44.83 -44.07
C LYS A 238 27.68 45.74 -43.40
N LYS A 239 28.82 45.05 -43.14
CA LYS A 239 30.26 45.33 -43.39
C LYS A 239 30.85 46.72 -43.09
N ASP A 240 31.92 46.74 -42.27
CA ASP A 240 33.30 46.97 -42.74
C ASP A 240 34.33 46.54 -41.69
N GLU A 241 35.46 46.02 -42.18
CA GLU A 241 36.68 45.66 -41.44
C GLU A 241 37.53 46.92 -41.21
N ASN A 242 38.12 47.12 -40.03
CA ASN A 242 39.56 47.46 -39.91
C ASN A 242 40.12 47.36 -38.47
N GLU A 243 41.20 46.58 -38.38
CA GLU A 243 42.47 46.74 -37.64
C GLU A 243 42.58 47.38 -36.22
N GLU A 244 43.10 46.51 -35.34
CA GLU A 244 44.29 46.64 -34.49
C GLU A 244 44.32 47.43 -33.15
N THR A 245 45.07 46.79 -32.23
CA THR A 245 45.66 47.23 -30.95
C THR A 245 44.71 47.21 -29.73
N GLY A 246 44.98 46.55 -28.60
CA GLY A 246 46.08 45.75 -28.07
C GLY A 246 45.95 45.68 -26.53
N LEU A 247 46.41 44.57 -25.91
CA LEU A 247 46.74 44.37 -24.47
C LEU A 247 45.52 44.30 -23.50
N THR A 248 45.33 43.35 -22.58
CA THR A 248 46.21 42.47 -21.76
C THR A 248 45.45 41.26 -21.19
N ASP A 249 46.17 40.15 -20.99
CA ASP A 249 46.05 39.08 -19.96
C ASP A 249 44.70 38.79 -19.25
N SER A 250 44.24 37.53 -19.34
CA SER A 250 44.29 36.61 -18.20
C SER A 250 43.68 35.24 -18.53
N VAL A 251 44.38 34.20 -18.09
CA VAL A 251 43.98 32.79 -18.08
C VAL A 251 42.82 32.61 -17.09
N SER A 252 41.71 31.99 -17.52
CA SER A 252 40.94 31.09 -16.65
C SER A 252 40.00 30.19 -17.46
N GLY A 253 40.07 28.89 -17.19
CA GLY A 253 39.43 27.83 -17.95
C GLY A 253 37.91 27.82 -17.82
N THR A 254 37.26 27.76 -18.97
CA THR A 254 35.85 27.45 -19.16
C THR A 254 35.64 25.93 -19.06
N TYR A 255 35.33 25.44 -17.86
CA TYR A 255 34.83 24.08 -17.66
C TYR A 255 33.82 23.98 -16.50
N GLU A 256 32.90 24.94 -16.35
CA GLU A 256 31.81 24.80 -15.34
C GLU A 256 30.41 25.22 -15.84
N LEU A 257 30.28 25.75 -17.06
CA LEU A 257 28.97 26.26 -17.55
C LEU A 257 28.17 25.26 -18.39
N HIS A 258 28.73 24.10 -18.74
CA HIS A 258 28.06 23.13 -19.61
C HIS A 258 27.49 21.90 -18.88
N GLU A 259 27.87 21.66 -17.61
CA GLU A 259 27.31 20.59 -16.78
C GLU A 259 26.00 21.00 -16.09
N MET A 260 25.89 22.25 -15.62
CA MET A 260 24.70 22.73 -14.89
C MET A 260 23.43 22.73 -15.76
N ASP A 261 23.57 23.08 -17.04
CA ASP A 261 22.47 23.10 -18.02
C ASP A 261 21.97 21.69 -18.41
N SER A 262 22.80 20.66 -18.20
CA SER A 262 22.46 19.25 -18.44
C SER A 262 21.76 18.61 -17.23
N VAL A 263 22.16 18.98 -16.02
CA VAL A 263 21.51 18.56 -14.77
C VAL A 263 20.12 19.15 -14.68
N ASP A 264 19.95 20.44 -14.98
CA ASP A 264 18.63 21.08 -14.94
C ASP A 264 17.68 20.50 -16.00
N ARG A 265 18.16 20.21 -17.21
CA ARG A 265 17.37 19.52 -18.24
C ARG A 265 17.01 18.08 -17.86
N GLN A 266 17.90 17.37 -17.17
CA GLN A 266 17.65 16.00 -16.71
C GLN A 266 16.74 15.97 -15.47
N VAL A 267 16.79 16.98 -14.60
CA VAL A 267 15.82 17.18 -13.50
C VAL A 267 14.43 17.49 -14.06
N HIS A 268 14.33 18.29 -15.13
CA HIS A 268 13.06 18.58 -15.80
C HIS A 268 12.53 17.41 -16.64
N SER A 269 13.39 16.61 -17.30
CA SER A 269 12.93 15.39 -17.99
C SER A 269 12.52 14.31 -16.99
N ASN A 270 13.24 14.20 -15.87
CA ASN A 270 12.86 13.30 -14.80
C ASN A 270 11.56 13.77 -14.15
N ALA A 271 11.28 15.08 -14.05
CA ALA A 271 10.04 15.66 -13.53
C ALA A 271 8.77 14.97 -14.05
N GLU A 272 8.80 14.58 -15.33
CA GLU A 272 7.67 14.00 -16.08
C GLU A 272 7.59 12.46 -16.00
N ASN A 273 8.62 11.79 -15.46
CA ASN A 273 8.64 10.32 -15.35
C ASN A 273 7.93 9.82 -14.08
N ASP A 274 7.15 8.75 -14.24
CA ASP A 274 6.59 7.97 -13.13
C ASP A 274 7.70 7.43 -12.23
N ILE A 275 7.42 7.23 -10.95
CA ILE A 275 8.38 6.67 -9.99
C ILE A 275 7.86 5.32 -9.51
N THR A 276 8.69 4.30 -9.54
CA THR A 276 8.39 3.00 -8.96
C THR A 276 9.16 2.83 -7.65
N CYS A 277 8.43 2.64 -6.56
CA CYS A 277 8.99 2.52 -5.21
C CYS A 277 8.83 1.10 -4.68
N GLN A 278 9.90 0.55 -4.10
CA GLN A 278 9.87 -0.70 -3.38
C GLN A 278 9.61 -0.44 -1.90
N ILE A 279 8.52 -1.01 -1.36
CA ILE A 279 8.12 -0.85 0.04
C ILE A 279 8.18 -2.20 0.73
N LEU A 280 8.96 -2.28 1.80
CA LEU A 280 9.14 -3.47 2.63
C LEU A 280 8.82 -3.15 4.11
N ALA A 281 8.96 -4.13 5.00
CA ALA A 281 8.67 -3.96 6.42
C ALA A 281 9.48 -2.84 7.10
N SER A 282 10.67 -2.54 6.56
CA SER A 282 11.55 -1.44 7.00
C SER A 282 11.21 -0.06 6.39
N GLY A 283 10.14 0.03 5.59
CA GLY A 283 9.76 1.24 4.84
C GLY A 283 10.21 1.19 3.38
N ILE A 284 10.47 2.37 2.79
CA ILE A 284 11.00 2.47 1.42
C ILE A 284 12.44 1.95 1.38
N VAL A 285 12.73 1.07 0.41
CA VAL A 285 14.07 0.48 0.24
C VAL A 285 14.78 1.05 -0.98
N THR A 286 14.06 1.15 -2.11
CA THR A 286 14.56 1.69 -3.38
C THR A 286 13.45 2.45 -4.11
N ALA A 287 13.84 3.39 -4.97
CA ALA A 287 12.94 4.08 -5.89
C ALA A 287 13.65 4.35 -7.22
N PHE A 288 12.95 4.08 -8.32
CA PHE A 288 13.44 4.22 -9.69
C PHE A 288 12.49 5.11 -10.49
N ALA A 289 13.02 5.95 -11.37
CA ALA A 289 12.20 6.60 -12.40
C ALA A 289 11.88 5.59 -13.51
N ASP A 290 10.68 5.66 -14.10
CA ASP A 290 10.23 4.74 -15.14
C ASP A 290 11.17 4.82 -16.36
N GLY A 291 11.63 3.66 -16.84
CA GLY A 291 12.68 3.52 -17.87
C GLY A 291 13.96 2.80 -17.41
N ASP A 292 14.24 2.77 -16.10
CA ASP A 292 15.50 2.21 -15.55
C ASP A 292 15.39 0.80 -14.96
N MET A 293 14.20 0.19 -14.94
CA MET A 293 14.03 -1.19 -14.45
C MET A 293 14.60 -2.26 -15.41
N GLU A 294 14.80 -1.92 -16.69
CA GLU A 294 15.33 -2.83 -17.71
C GLU A 294 16.81 -2.57 -18.06
N SER A 295 17.32 -1.36 -17.75
CA SER A 295 18.72 -1.02 -17.92
C SER A 295 19.46 -1.36 -16.62
N ASN A 296 20.52 -2.16 -16.69
CA ASN A 296 21.41 -2.45 -15.54
C ASN A 296 22.18 -1.20 -15.03
N THR A 297 21.71 0.01 -15.35
CA THR A 297 22.28 1.30 -14.95
C THR A 297 21.41 1.91 -13.86
N THR A 298 21.59 1.41 -12.64
CA THR A 298 20.90 1.86 -11.42
C THR A 298 21.16 3.34 -11.13
N HIS A 299 20.28 4.22 -11.58
CA HIS A 299 20.21 5.59 -11.07
C HIS A 299 19.15 5.61 -9.96
N ASP A 300 19.51 5.05 -8.81
CA ASP A 300 18.66 5.07 -7.62
C ASP A 300 18.36 6.53 -7.26
N LEU A 301 17.08 6.87 -7.12
CA LEU A 301 16.70 8.19 -6.61
C LEU A 301 17.16 8.35 -5.16
N TYR A 302 17.60 9.55 -4.79
CA TYR A 302 17.97 9.85 -3.42
C TYR A 302 16.73 9.83 -2.52
N ILE A 303 16.65 8.84 -1.62
CA ILE A 303 15.48 8.57 -0.75
C ILE A 303 15.82 8.54 0.74
N ASP A 304 17.01 8.97 1.14
CA ASP A 304 17.45 8.88 2.54
C ASP A 304 16.57 9.67 3.51
N HIS A 305 15.94 10.76 3.05
CA HIS A 305 14.97 11.54 3.83
C HIS A 305 13.63 10.81 4.07
N LEU A 306 13.33 9.77 3.28
CA LEU A 306 12.13 8.95 3.38
C LEU A 306 12.37 7.60 4.06
N ARG A 307 13.61 7.27 4.41
CA ARG A 307 13.91 6.05 5.17
C ARG A 307 13.38 6.17 6.60
N ILE A 308 12.89 5.07 7.15
CA ILE A 308 12.41 5.05 8.54
C ILE A 308 13.62 5.20 9.47
N GLN A 309 13.66 6.33 10.18
CA GLN A 309 14.68 6.60 11.20
C GLN A 309 13.98 6.80 12.56
N PRO A 310 14.59 6.38 13.68
CA PRO A 310 13.95 6.45 14.99
C PRO A 310 13.60 7.89 15.45
N LEU A 311 14.27 8.90 14.89
CA LEU A 311 14.06 10.32 15.21
C LEU A 311 13.21 11.06 14.16
N ALA A 312 12.89 10.43 13.02
CA ALA A 312 12.18 11.06 11.92
C ALA A 312 10.91 10.29 11.57
N THR A 313 9.78 10.99 11.59
CA THR A 313 8.44 10.47 11.27
C THR A 313 8.17 10.42 9.77
N ALA A 314 8.96 11.13 8.96
CA ALA A 314 8.73 11.30 7.53
C ALA A 314 8.65 9.98 6.77
N GLY A 315 9.59 9.05 7.03
CA GLY A 315 9.58 7.74 6.40
C GLY A 315 8.39 6.86 6.81
N VAL A 316 7.91 7.01 8.05
CA VAL A 316 6.73 6.29 8.53
C VAL A 316 5.47 6.80 7.83
N TRP A 317 5.31 8.13 7.75
CA TRP A 317 4.19 8.76 7.03
C TRP A 317 4.18 8.41 5.55
N PHE A 318 5.33 8.48 4.89
CA PHE A 318 5.47 8.13 3.48
C PHE A 318 5.16 6.65 3.23
N ALA A 319 5.77 5.73 3.98
CA ALA A 319 5.52 4.30 3.82
C ALA A 319 4.04 3.97 4.08
N SER A 320 3.42 4.56 5.11
CA SER A 320 2.00 4.38 5.39
C SER A 320 1.09 4.90 4.27
N ALA A 321 1.38 6.09 3.72
CA ALA A 321 0.60 6.67 2.64
C ALA A 321 0.78 5.93 1.31
N ALA A 322 2.01 5.51 0.99
CA ALA A 322 2.31 4.76 -0.22
C ALA A 322 1.74 3.33 -0.17
N THR A 323 1.75 2.68 0.99
CA THR A 323 1.00 1.43 1.23
C THR A 323 -0.50 1.63 1.07
N ALA A 324 -1.05 2.71 1.61
CA ALA A 324 -2.47 3.02 1.46
C ALA A 324 -2.85 3.29 -0.01
N TYR A 325 -1.98 3.96 -0.76
CA TYR A 325 -2.17 4.24 -2.17
C TYR A 325 -2.12 2.98 -3.05
N GLY A 326 -1.11 2.12 -2.83
CA GLY A 326 -0.91 0.86 -3.55
C GLY A 326 -1.93 -0.22 -3.21
N THR A 327 -2.59 -0.09 -2.06
CA THR A 327 -3.70 -0.97 -1.68
C THR A 327 -4.94 -0.61 -2.51
N THR A 328 -5.39 -1.56 -3.32
CA THR A 328 -6.61 -1.48 -4.12
C THR A 328 -7.47 -2.71 -3.84
N SER A 329 -8.73 -2.70 -4.28
CA SER A 329 -9.64 -3.85 -4.13
C SER A 329 -9.13 -5.16 -4.75
N LYS A 330 -8.08 -5.12 -5.57
CA LYS A 330 -7.44 -6.29 -6.18
C LYS A 330 -6.01 -6.53 -5.72
N THR A 331 -5.33 -5.54 -5.17
CA THR A 331 -3.90 -5.61 -4.81
C THR A 331 -3.71 -5.12 -3.39
N VAL A 332 -3.26 -6.00 -2.49
CA VAL A 332 -2.94 -5.62 -1.11
C VAL A 332 -1.42 -5.53 -0.97
N LEU A 333 -0.91 -4.36 -0.58
CA LEU A 333 0.51 -4.19 -0.30
C LEU A 333 0.80 -4.66 1.14
N TRP A 334 0.95 -5.97 1.30
CA TRP A 334 1.11 -6.65 2.59
C TRP A 334 2.51 -6.48 3.22
N SER A 335 3.49 -5.98 2.47
CA SER A 335 4.90 -5.92 2.87
C SER A 335 5.18 -4.91 3.99
N TYR A 336 4.33 -3.89 4.16
CA TYR A 336 4.47 -2.88 5.22
C TYR A 336 3.20 -2.76 6.06
N LYS A 337 3.37 -2.71 7.39
CA LYS A 337 2.27 -2.54 8.34
C LYS A 337 2.16 -1.07 8.71
N ILE A 338 1.00 -0.47 8.41
CA ILE A 338 0.67 0.87 8.88
C ILE A 338 0.62 0.83 10.42
N PRO A 339 1.40 1.66 11.14
CA PRO A 339 1.39 1.69 12.59
C PRO A 339 0.00 1.99 13.15
N GLU A 340 -0.40 1.26 14.21
CA GLU A 340 -1.73 1.36 14.81
C GLU A 340 -2.01 2.77 15.34
N GLU A 341 -0.98 3.49 15.78
CA GLU A 341 -1.11 4.86 16.25
C GLU A 341 -1.58 5.82 15.14
N ILE A 342 -1.11 5.60 13.91
CA ILE A 342 -1.50 6.38 12.73
C ILE A 342 -2.93 6.01 12.31
N LEU A 343 -3.25 4.71 12.32
CA LEU A 343 -4.61 4.22 12.02
C LEU A 343 -5.65 4.71 13.03
N ARG A 344 -5.30 4.74 14.32
CA ARG A 344 -6.18 5.26 15.37
C ARG A 344 -6.38 6.75 15.17
N PHE A 345 -5.30 7.49 14.92
CA PHE A 345 -5.36 8.92 14.64
C PHE A 345 -6.25 9.23 13.43
N SER A 346 -6.11 8.50 12.32
CA SER A 346 -6.87 8.76 11.10
C SER A 346 -8.38 8.56 11.28
N ARG A 347 -8.81 7.77 12.27
CA ARG A 347 -10.24 7.53 12.61
C ARG A 347 -10.82 8.56 13.58
N MET A 348 -9.98 9.38 14.23
CA MET A 348 -10.46 10.34 15.22
C MET A 348 -11.03 11.58 14.55
N GLU A 349 -12.21 12.00 14.98
CA GLU A 349 -12.78 13.31 14.64
C GLU A 349 -12.03 14.39 15.40
N THR A 350 -11.17 15.12 14.69
CA THR A 350 -10.16 16.00 15.33
C THR A 350 -10.29 17.45 14.93
N VAL A 351 -10.86 17.75 13.75
CA VAL A 351 -10.94 19.10 13.18
C VAL A 351 -12.33 19.69 13.45
N PRO A 352 -12.43 20.78 14.23
CA PRO A 352 -13.69 21.50 14.45
C PRO A 352 -14.21 22.15 13.15
N CYS A 353 -15.50 21.98 12.86
CA CYS A 353 -16.14 22.55 11.67
C CYS A 353 -16.05 24.08 11.59
N GLY A 354 -16.13 24.78 12.72
CA GLY A 354 -16.07 26.23 12.77
C GLY A 354 -14.72 26.79 12.31
N ILE A 355 -13.63 26.01 12.47
CA ILE A 355 -12.31 26.40 11.98
C ILE A 355 -12.28 26.37 10.45
N MET A 356 -12.91 25.39 9.82
CA MET A 356 -12.98 25.32 8.36
C MET A 356 -13.77 26.48 7.76
N VAL A 357 -14.79 26.96 8.48
CA VAL A 357 -15.53 28.19 8.13
C VAL A 357 -14.65 29.42 8.29
N LEU A 358 -13.90 29.54 9.40
CA LEU A 358 -13.01 30.68 9.62
C LEU A 358 -11.87 30.75 8.60
N LEU A 359 -11.39 29.61 8.10
CA LEU A 359 -10.42 29.53 7.00
C LEU A 359 -11.03 29.83 5.63
N GLY A 360 -12.36 29.95 5.53
CA GLY A 360 -13.08 30.21 4.28
C GLY A 360 -13.16 28.99 3.35
N TRP A 361 -13.04 27.78 3.88
CA TRP A 361 -13.10 26.53 3.10
C TRP A 361 -14.53 26.01 2.95
N VAL A 362 -15.42 26.40 3.86
CA VAL A 362 -16.80 25.94 3.94
C VAL A 362 -17.71 27.11 4.31
N ASP A 363 -18.87 27.18 3.68
CA ASP A 363 -19.91 28.15 4.02
C ASP A 363 -20.62 27.78 5.32
N GLU A 364 -21.03 28.79 6.11
CA GLU A 364 -21.72 28.60 7.39
C GLU A 364 -22.98 27.71 7.26
N GLU A 365 -23.67 27.78 6.11
CA GLU A 365 -24.90 27.03 5.82
C GLU A 365 -24.70 25.51 5.75
N GLN A 366 -23.48 25.07 5.39
CA GLN A 366 -23.15 23.64 5.28
C GLN A 366 -22.69 23.05 6.62
N THR A 367 -22.63 23.88 7.67
CA THR A 367 -22.18 23.47 9.01
C THR A 367 -23.33 23.45 10.02
N PRO A 368 -23.30 22.56 11.02
CA PRO A 368 -24.21 22.66 12.17
C PRO A 368 -24.05 24.02 12.86
N SER A 369 -25.13 24.58 13.40
CA SER A 369 -25.07 25.85 14.13
C SER A 369 -24.06 25.79 15.28
N TRP A 370 -22.97 26.56 15.19
CA TRP A 370 -21.90 26.59 16.19
C TRP A 370 -21.56 27.99 16.70
N ALA A 371 -21.86 29.04 15.93
CA ALA A 371 -21.53 30.42 16.28
C ALA A 371 -22.73 31.16 16.91
N THR A 372 -22.46 32.04 17.86
CA THR A 372 -23.45 32.96 18.41
C THR A 372 -23.80 34.04 17.38
N SER A 373 -25.08 34.17 17.03
CA SER A 373 -25.54 35.24 16.14
C SER A 373 -25.71 36.56 16.91
N HIS A 374 -25.30 37.67 16.29
CA HIS A 374 -25.46 39.01 16.83
C HIS A 374 -26.28 39.87 15.86
N ASP A 375 -27.39 40.44 16.34
CA ASP A 375 -28.18 41.41 15.58
C ASP A 375 -27.80 42.84 16.02
N ASP A 376 -26.92 43.45 15.24
CA ASP A 376 -26.42 44.81 15.49
C ASP A 376 -27.25 45.90 14.81
N ALA A 377 -28.22 45.53 13.97
CA ALA A 377 -28.99 46.50 13.19
C ALA A 377 -29.85 47.38 14.11
N ALA A 378 -30.46 46.78 15.13
CA ALA A 378 -31.27 47.51 16.12
C ALA A 378 -30.41 48.44 17.00
N ALA A 379 -29.30 47.93 17.55
CA ALA A 379 -28.42 48.69 18.44
C ALA A 379 -27.72 49.85 17.71
N SER A 380 -27.32 49.65 16.46
CA SER A 380 -26.68 50.68 15.64
C SER A 380 -27.67 51.80 15.26
N THR A 381 -28.93 51.44 14.97
CA THR A 381 -30.02 52.39 14.67
C THR A 381 -30.40 53.22 15.90
N GLU A 382 -30.52 52.60 17.07
CA GLU A 382 -30.80 53.29 18.34
C GLU A 382 -29.69 54.27 18.72
N MET A 383 -28.43 53.86 18.57
CA MET A 383 -27.27 54.73 18.79
C MET A 383 -27.27 55.95 17.85
N PHE A 384 -27.64 55.76 16.58
CA PHE A 384 -27.76 56.87 15.63
C PHE A 384 -28.88 57.85 16.01
N MET A 385 -30.06 57.34 16.36
CA MET A 385 -31.21 58.17 16.78
C MET A 385 -30.90 58.97 18.05
N ARG A 386 -30.23 58.35 19.03
CA ARG A 386 -29.81 59.00 20.27
C ARG A 386 -28.84 60.14 20.00
N ARG A 387 -27.83 59.92 19.14
CA ARG A 387 -26.86 60.96 18.75
C ARG A 387 -27.52 62.13 18.03
N SER A 388 -28.45 61.84 17.12
CA SER A 388 -29.19 62.89 16.39
C SER A 388 -29.99 63.78 17.36
N ARG A 389 -30.63 63.16 18.36
CA ARG A 389 -31.38 63.89 19.40
C ARG A 389 -30.48 64.71 20.32
N GLU A 390 -29.34 64.17 20.75
CA GLU A 390 -28.36 64.88 21.60
C GLU A 390 -27.75 66.08 20.86
N SER A 391 -27.38 65.93 19.58
CA SER A 391 -26.89 67.02 18.74
C SER A 391 -27.94 68.12 18.52
N HIS A 392 -29.18 67.72 18.25
CA HIS A 392 -30.30 68.65 18.08
C HIS A 392 -30.63 69.42 19.37
N MET A 393 -30.59 68.74 20.52
CA MET A 393 -30.78 69.39 21.83
C MET A 393 -29.64 70.37 22.15
N ALA A 394 -28.39 70.03 21.82
CA ALA A 394 -27.25 70.92 21.99
C ALA A 394 -27.37 72.18 21.12
N MET A 395 -27.80 72.05 19.86
CA MET A 395 -28.05 73.21 18.98
C MET A 395 -29.16 74.14 19.50
N ILE A 396 -30.24 73.59 20.06
CA ILE A 396 -31.31 74.39 20.68
C ILE A 396 -30.79 75.14 21.92
N ALA A 397 -29.91 74.52 22.71
CA ALA A 397 -29.29 75.16 23.87
C ALA A 397 -28.32 76.29 23.44
N GLU A 398 -27.52 76.07 22.38
CA GLU A 398 -26.60 77.06 21.80
C GLU A 398 -27.33 78.28 21.22
N ALA A 399 -28.53 78.08 20.66
CA ALA A 399 -29.35 79.16 20.10
C ALA A 399 -29.86 80.16 21.17
N LYS A 400 -29.97 79.72 22.43
CA LYS A 400 -30.44 80.56 23.56
C LYS A 400 -29.33 81.40 24.21
N MET A 401 -28.07 81.22 23.83
CA MET A 401 -26.91 81.90 24.44
C MET A 401 -26.49 83.16 23.68
N ASN A 402 -25.76 84.05 24.38
CA ASN A 402 -25.17 85.29 23.85
C ASN A 402 -24.11 84.97 22.76
N PRO A 403 -23.87 85.82 21.74
CA PRO A 403 -23.13 85.43 20.54
C PRO A 403 -21.64 85.12 20.76
N ALA A 404 -21.00 85.72 21.78
CA ALA A 404 -19.62 85.38 22.16
C ALA A 404 -19.51 84.02 22.88
N ASP A 405 -20.52 83.67 23.69
CA ASP A 405 -20.58 82.39 24.39
C ASP A 405 -21.01 81.25 23.46
N ARG A 406 -21.80 81.56 22.42
CA ARG A 406 -22.19 80.64 21.36
C ARG A 406 -20.99 80.10 20.57
N GLN A 407 -20.00 80.95 20.27
CA GLN A 407 -18.79 80.51 19.55
C GLN A 407 -17.94 79.56 20.40
N LYS A 408 -17.82 79.82 21.71
CA LYS A 408 -17.12 78.91 22.63
C LYS A 408 -17.87 77.58 22.81
N ALA A 409 -19.19 77.63 22.96
CA ALA A 409 -20.03 76.44 23.07
C ALA A 409 -19.98 75.56 21.80
N ALA A 410 -19.99 76.17 20.62
CA ALA A 410 -19.87 75.46 19.34
C ALA A 410 -18.49 74.80 19.16
N GLN A 411 -17.40 75.46 19.56
CA GLN A 411 -16.05 74.88 19.56
C GLN A 411 -15.96 73.69 20.53
N GLU A 412 -16.57 73.82 21.71
CA GLU A 412 -16.57 72.76 22.70
C GLU A 412 -17.47 71.58 22.29
N ARG A 413 -18.59 71.82 21.60
CA ARG A 413 -19.39 70.77 20.96
C ARG A 413 -18.58 70.02 19.91
N MET A 414 -17.92 70.73 18.99
CA MET A 414 -17.07 70.08 17.98
C MET A 414 -15.96 69.23 18.62
N ARG A 415 -15.35 69.72 19.70
CA ARG A 415 -14.35 68.95 20.46
C ARG A 415 -14.96 67.71 21.13
N ARG A 416 -16.15 67.82 21.71
CA ARG A 416 -16.87 66.70 22.35
C ARG A 416 -17.33 65.66 21.32
N GLU A 417 -17.89 66.10 20.19
CA GLU A 417 -18.31 65.21 19.08
C GLU A 417 -17.10 64.46 18.49
N MET A 418 -15.96 65.14 18.30
CA MET A 418 -14.73 64.50 17.81
C MET A 418 -14.17 63.48 18.81
N ASN A 419 -14.14 63.81 20.10
CA ASN A 419 -13.73 62.88 21.15
C ASN A 419 -14.67 61.67 21.26
N GLN A 420 -15.98 61.88 21.16
CA GLN A 420 -16.98 60.81 21.16
C GLN A 420 -16.82 59.89 19.94
N ARG A 421 -16.63 60.43 18.74
CA ARG A 421 -16.35 59.62 17.53
C ARG A 421 -15.07 58.78 17.68
N MET A 422 -14.05 59.33 18.33
CA MET A 422 -12.80 58.60 18.58
C MET A 422 -12.97 57.50 19.64
N GLN A 423 -13.79 57.73 20.67
CA GLN A 423 -14.19 56.71 21.65
C GLN A 423 -15.03 55.62 20.99
N ASP A 424 -16.04 55.98 20.20
CA ASP A 424 -16.86 55.03 19.46
C ASP A 424 -16.04 54.14 18.52
N PHE A 425 -15.08 54.74 17.80
CA PHE A 425 -14.18 53.97 16.94
C PHE A 425 -13.35 52.98 17.74
N SER A 426 -12.84 53.40 18.89
CA SER A 426 -12.06 52.55 19.79
C SER A 426 -12.90 51.43 20.41
N ASP A 427 -14.14 51.74 20.82
CA ASP A 427 -15.09 50.80 21.40
C ASP A 427 -15.59 49.79 20.36
N LYS A 428 -15.86 50.25 19.13
CA LYS A 428 -16.22 49.39 18.01
C LYS A 428 -15.08 48.44 17.66
N ALA A 429 -13.85 48.96 17.55
CA ALA A 429 -12.67 48.13 17.30
C ALA A 429 -12.42 47.12 18.42
N ARG A 430 -12.68 47.50 19.68
CA ARG A 430 -12.58 46.59 20.83
C ARG A 430 -13.66 45.51 20.80
N LEU A 431 -14.91 45.87 20.47
CA LEU A 431 -16.04 44.96 20.35
C LEU A 431 -15.83 43.97 19.20
N GLU A 432 -15.40 44.45 18.03
CA GLU A 432 -15.07 43.63 16.86
C GLU A 432 -13.94 42.65 17.21
N ARG A 433 -12.91 43.09 17.95
CA ARG A 433 -11.84 42.21 18.43
C ARG A 433 -12.36 41.16 19.41
N GLN A 434 -13.16 41.56 20.39
CA GLN A 434 -13.77 40.64 21.36
C GLN A 434 -14.66 39.61 20.68
N ARG A 435 -15.44 40.02 19.66
CA ARG A 435 -16.29 39.13 18.87
C ARG A 435 -15.47 38.20 17.99
N GLY A 436 -14.41 38.69 17.36
CA GLY A 436 -13.49 37.84 16.61
C GLY A 436 -12.85 36.78 17.52
N GLU A 437 -12.43 37.16 18.73
CA GLU A 437 -11.90 36.22 19.72
C GLU A 437 -12.94 35.25 20.23
N GLN A 438 -14.17 35.71 20.51
CA GLN A 438 -15.28 34.86 20.92
C GLN A 438 -15.63 33.85 19.82
N ARG A 439 -15.78 34.31 18.57
CA ARG A 439 -16.07 33.46 17.42
C ARG A 439 -14.97 32.45 17.17
N MET A 440 -13.71 32.82 17.37
CA MET A 440 -12.59 31.89 17.31
C MET A 440 -12.65 30.84 18.44
N MET A 441 -13.00 31.24 19.67
CA MET A 441 -13.17 30.30 20.78
C MET A 441 -14.36 29.34 20.57
N GLU A 442 -15.48 29.84 20.05
CA GLU A 442 -16.65 29.03 19.67
C GLU A 442 -16.30 28.08 18.53
N ALA A 443 -15.51 28.53 17.54
CA ALA A 443 -15.03 27.68 16.45
C ALA A 443 -14.13 26.54 16.95
N LEU A 444 -13.26 26.79 17.92
CA LEU A 444 -12.42 25.75 18.54
C LEU A 444 -13.25 24.70 19.31
N GLN A 445 -14.39 25.11 19.85
CA GLN A 445 -15.32 24.25 20.60
C GLN A 445 -16.41 23.63 19.73
N SER A 446 -16.43 23.93 18.44
CA SER A 446 -17.46 23.45 17.53
C SER A 446 -17.42 21.92 17.40
N PRO A 447 -18.50 21.30 16.91
CA PRO A 447 -18.50 19.88 16.57
C PRO A 447 -17.31 19.53 15.67
N LYS A 448 -16.66 18.40 15.97
CA LYS A 448 -15.53 17.89 15.21
C LYS A 448 -16.05 17.07 14.03
N TRP A 449 -15.36 17.17 12.90
CA TRP A 449 -15.71 16.43 11.68
C TRP A 449 -14.80 15.25 11.45
N ASN A 450 -15.33 14.27 10.71
CA ASN A 450 -14.58 13.14 10.21
C ASN A 450 -13.55 13.60 9.18
N THR A 451 -12.35 13.03 9.24
CA THR A 451 -11.22 13.21 8.32
C THR A 451 -11.61 13.08 6.85
N LYS A 452 -12.56 12.20 6.51
CA LYS A 452 -13.12 12.08 5.14
C LYS A 452 -13.74 13.38 4.65
N LEU A 453 -14.63 13.94 5.46
CA LEU A 453 -15.39 15.13 5.10
C LEU A 453 -14.46 16.35 5.05
N VAL A 454 -13.51 16.44 5.98
CA VAL A 454 -12.45 17.47 5.96
C VAL A 454 -11.65 17.39 4.66
N ALA A 455 -11.26 16.18 4.22
CA ALA A 455 -10.50 15.97 3.00
C ALA A 455 -11.28 16.33 1.73
N GLU A 456 -12.59 16.03 1.66
CA GLU A 456 -13.44 16.43 0.52
C GLU A 456 -13.52 17.95 0.36
N HIS A 457 -13.73 18.68 1.47
CA HIS A 457 -13.74 20.14 1.44
C HIS A 457 -12.35 20.72 1.15
N SER A 458 -11.29 20.10 1.66
CA SER A 458 -9.89 20.47 1.36
C SER A 458 -9.56 20.28 -0.12
N LEU A 459 -10.05 19.20 -0.75
CA LEU A 459 -9.91 18.95 -2.18
C LEU A 459 -10.61 20.03 -3.00
N ARG A 460 -11.86 20.35 -2.67
CA ARG A 460 -12.60 21.42 -3.35
C ARG A 460 -11.86 22.76 -3.24
N TRP A 461 -11.32 23.08 -2.07
CA TRP A 461 -10.54 24.29 -1.87
C TRP A 461 -9.25 24.29 -2.71
N LEU A 462 -8.52 23.18 -2.79
CA LEU A 462 -7.33 23.08 -3.66
C LEU A 462 -7.67 23.23 -5.15
N GLN A 463 -8.84 22.73 -5.57
CA GLN A 463 -9.35 22.88 -6.93
C GLN A 463 -9.75 24.34 -7.24
N THR A 464 -10.36 25.06 -6.29
CA THR A 464 -10.70 26.48 -6.50
C THR A 464 -9.46 27.38 -6.59
N GLN A 465 -8.34 26.98 -6.00
CA GLN A 465 -7.04 27.66 -6.09
C GLN A 465 -6.25 27.31 -7.37
N ASN A 466 -6.83 26.57 -8.32
CA ASN A 466 -6.19 26.08 -9.56
C ASN A 466 -4.89 25.28 -9.34
N THR A 467 -4.69 24.68 -8.16
CA THR A 467 -3.49 23.86 -7.90
C THR A 467 -3.59 22.48 -8.56
N TYR A 468 -4.81 21.98 -8.76
CA TYR A 468 -5.09 20.72 -9.44
C TYR A 468 -6.33 20.86 -10.34
N SER A 469 -6.38 20.06 -11.40
CA SER A 469 -7.54 19.99 -12.30
C SER A 469 -8.82 19.58 -11.54
N PRO A 470 -9.98 20.19 -11.83
CA PRO A 470 -11.23 19.97 -11.08
C PRO A 470 -11.82 18.56 -11.25
N SER A 471 -11.34 17.77 -12.21
CA SER A 471 -11.78 16.39 -12.47
C SER A 471 -11.02 15.32 -11.71
N LEU A 472 -9.91 15.65 -11.04
CA LEU A 472 -9.03 14.66 -10.43
C LEU A 472 -9.61 14.09 -9.12
N PRO A 473 -9.67 12.76 -8.96
CA PRO A 473 -10.07 12.12 -7.71
C PRO A 473 -9.00 12.29 -6.63
N ALA A 474 -9.41 12.26 -5.36
CA ALA A 474 -8.51 12.41 -4.20
C ALA A 474 -7.32 11.43 -4.23
N LYS A 475 -7.53 10.22 -4.74
CA LYS A 475 -6.47 9.21 -4.85
C LYS A 475 -5.34 9.65 -5.78
N GLU A 476 -5.65 10.20 -6.95
CA GLU A 476 -4.64 10.64 -7.93
C GLU A 476 -3.84 11.83 -7.42
N VAL A 477 -4.50 12.78 -6.76
CA VAL A 477 -3.84 13.92 -6.10
C VAL A 477 -2.83 13.43 -5.07
N VAL A 478 -3.18 12.44 -4.25
CA VAL A 478 -2.22 11.85 -3.29
C VAL A 478 -1.08 11.11 -4.00
N GLY A 479 -1.33 10.49 -5.17
CA GLY A 479 -0.29 9.91 -6.01
C GLY A 479 0.76 10.94 -6.44
N TYR A 480 0.31 12.11 -6.93
CA TYR A 480 1.18 13.23 -7.29
C TYR A 480 1.92 13.81 -6.08
N MET A 481 1.25 13.88 -4.92
CA MET A 481 1.89 14.31 -3.69
C MET A 481 3.01 13.35 -3.25
N LEU A 482 2.77 12.04 -3.32
CA LEU A 482 3.78 11.03 -2.99
C LEU A 482 4.97 11.10 -3.96
N HIS A 483 4.71 11.29 -5.24
CA HIS A 483 5.74 11.54 -6.25
C HIS A 483 6.58 12.78 -5.90
N ARG A 484 5.92 13.88 -5.53
CA ARG A 484 6.59 15.09 -5.05
C ARG A 484 7.40 14.86 -3.78
N MET A 485 6.91 14.05 -2.83
CA MET A 485 7.65 13.74 -1.60
C MET A 485 8.98 13.01 -1.87
N VAL A 486 9.03 12.16 -2.89
CA VAL A 486 10.27 11.48 -3.29
C VAL A 486 11.31 12.47 -3.81
N ARG A 487 10.90 13.54 -4.49
CA ARG A 487 11.82 14.49 -5.15
C ARG A 487 12.13 15.74 -4.36
N ASP A 488 11.19 16.20 -3.55
CA ASP A 488 11.27 17.45 -2.80
C ASP A 488 11.33 17.15 -1.30
N GLN A 489 12.54 17.24 -0.75
CA GLN A 489 12.78 17.04 0.68
C GLN A 489 12.16 18.16 1.53
N GLU A 490 12.15 19.40 1.04
CA GLU A 490 11.59 20.52 1.80
C GLU A 490 10.08 20.39 1.93
N PHE A 491 9.39 20.07 0.83
CA PHE A 491 7.95 19.79 0.84
C PHE A 491 7.62 18.64 1.79
N THR A 492 8.39 17.55 1.72
CA THR A 492 8.22 16.40 2.62
C THR A 492 8.34 16.82 4.09
N SER A 493 9.38 17.58 4.43
CA SER A 493 9.61 18.01 5.81
C SER A 493 8.47 18.91 6.34
N LYS A 494 7.96 19.84 5.51
CA LYS A 494 6.84 20.73 5.84
C LYS A 494 5.55 19.92 6.05
N LEU A 495 5.25 19.00 5.13
CA LEU A 495 4.07 18.15 5.19
C LEU A 495 4.09 17.23 6.42
N CYS A 496 5.21 16.55 6.68
CA CYS A 496 5.34 15.66 7.84
C CYS A 496 5.29 16.43 9.17
N ARG A 497 5.88 17.64 9.24
CA ARG A 497 5.74 18.51 10.41
C ARG A 497 4.28 18.89 10.66
N MET A 498 3.52 19.20 9.61
CA MET A 498 2.08 19.48 9.73
C MET A 498 1.30 18.25 10.20
N LEU A 499 1.60 17.06 9.68
CA LEU A 499 0.99 15.80 10.11
C LEU A 499 1.29 15.47 11.57
N ASP A 500 2.53 15.71 12.04
CA ASP A 500 2.91 15.50 13.42
C ASP A 500 2.24 16.51 14.37
N LEU A 501 2.12 17.77 13.96
CA LEU A 501 1.37 18.79 14.71
C LEU A 501 -0.11 18.42 14.83
N TRP A 502 -0.71 17.98 13.71
CA TRP A 502 -2.09 17.51 13.71
C TRP A 502 -2.27 16.32 14.64
N ARG A 503 -1.40 15.32 14.52
CA ARG A 503 -1.40 14.15 15.40
C ARG A 503 -1.23 14.54 16.87
N ALA A 504 -0.36 15.50 17.18
CA ALA A 504 -0.14 15.97 18.54
C ALA A 504 -1.39 16.62 19.15
N TRP A 505 -2.08 17.51 18.43
CA TRP A 505 -3.30 18.12 18.96
C TRP A 505 -4.46 17.12 19.06
N ALA A 506 -4.51 16.12 18.17
CA ALA A 506 -5.49 15.05 18.23
C ALA A 506 -5.34 14.22 19.51
N ASN A 507 -4.10 13.92 19.91
CA ASN A 507 -3.79 13.17 21.13
C ASN A 507 -4.06 13.98 22.41
N ILE A 508 -3.85 15.30 22.38
CA ILE A 508 -4.06 16.20 23.53
C ILE A 508 -5.57 16.47 23.77
N GLY A 509 -6.44 16.10 22.83
CA GLY A 509 -7.90 16.17 23.00
C GLY A 509 -8.57 17.32 22.23
N GLY A 510 -7.81 18.09 21.44
CA GLY A 510 -8.36 19.16 20.63
C GLY A 510 -7.32 20.19 20.21
N MET A 511 -7.73 21.04 19.28
CA MET A 511 -6.90 22.06 18.66
C MET A 511 -6.80 23.32 19.54
N LYS A 512 -5.62 23.94 19.59
CA LYS A 512 -5.36 25.19 20.33
C LYS A 512 -5.36 26.41 19.42
N ARG A 513 -5.38 27.61 20.03
CA ARG A 513 -5.25 28.90 19.30
C ARG A 513 -3.96 28.99 18.49
N SER A 514 -2.84 28.47 19.02
CA SER A 514 -1.55 28.43 18.31
C SER A 514 -1.62 27.60 17.03
N ASP A 515 -2.35 26.48 17.10
CA ASP A 515 -2.48 25.54 16.00
C ASP A 515 -3.31 26.15 14.87
N TYR A 516 -4.33 26.94 15.23
CA TYR A 516 -5.14 27.70 14.26
C TYR A 516 -4.32 28.75 13.52
N GLN A 517 -3.44 29.46 14.23
CA GLN A 517 -2.56 30.45 13.61
C GLN A 517 -1.61 29.79 12.60
N LEU A 518 -1.06 28.63 12.92
CA LEU A 518 -0.21 27.86 11.99
C LEU A 518 -0.98 27.38 10.75
N LEU A 519 -2.25 26.97 10.91
CA LEU A 519 -3.10 26.63 9.76
C LEU A 519 -3.41 27.83 8.87
N GLN A 520 -3.53 29.01 9.47
CA GLN A 520 -3.77 30.25 8.72
C GLN A 520 -2.53 30.69 7.94
N GLU A 521 -1.33 30.41 8.44
CA GLU A 521 -0.06 30.70 7.76
C GLU A 521 0.18 29.80 6.54
N ASP A 522 -0.16 28.50 6.63
CA ASP A 522 0.02 27.53 5.53
C ASP A 522 -1.20 26.61 5.34
N PRO A 523 -2.29 27.15 4.73
CA PRO A 523 -3.52 26.39 4.49
C PRO A 523 -3.31 25.28 3.45
N ALA A 524 -2.38 25.48 2.51
CA ALA A 524 -2.11 24.51 1.45
C ALA A 524 -1.54 23.21 2.03
N THR A 525 -0.51 23.29 2.88
CA THR A 525 0.10 22.09 3.47
C THR A 525 -0.90 21.29 4.33
N PHE A 526 -1.81 21.95 5.03
CA PHE A 526 -2.87 21.26 5.78
C PHE A 526 -3.89 20.57 4.86
N ALA A 527 -4.29 21.20 3.75
CA ALA A 527 -5.19 20.58 2.78
C ALA A 527 -4.58 19.28 2.19
N HIS A 528 -3.28 19.32 1.84
CA HIS A 528 -2.53 18.13 1.42
C HIS A 528 -2.48 17.07 2.53
N ALA A 529 -2.18 17.46 3.77
CA ALA A 529 -2.18 16.54 4.91
C ALA A 529 -3.54 15.86 5.11
N ALA A 530 -4.66 16.59 4.96
CA ALA A 530 -6.01 16.05 5.07
C ALA A 530 -6.30 14.96 4.04
N LEU A 531 -5.88 15.15 2.78
CA LEU A 531 -6.02 14.15 1.72
C LEU A 531 -5.24 12.86 2.04
N LEU A 532 -3.99 13.00 2.51
CA LEU A 532 -3.14 11.87 2.86
C LEU A 532 -3.74 11.06 4.02
N VAL A 533 -4.24 11.71 5.06
CA VAL A 533 -4.87 11.04 6.21
C VAL A 533 -6.18 10.35 5.82
N ALA A 534 -6.98 10.95 4.93
CA ALA A 534 -8.20 10.34 4.44
C ALA A 534 -7.93 9.04 3.66
N LEU A 535 -6.89 9.02 2.81
CA LEU A 535 -6.48 7.82 2.08
C LEU A 535 -6.06 6.69 3.05
N ILE A 536 -5.29 7.02 4.09
CA ILE A 536 -4.91 6.06 5.13
C ILE A 536 -6.16 5.53 5.85
N MET A 537 -7.12 6.39 6.17
CA MET A 537 -8.36 5.97 6.81
C MET A 537 -9.17 5.01 5.94
N ASP A 538 -9.24 5.22 4.62
CA ASP A 538 -9.97 4.34 3.70
C ASP A 538 -9.43 2.91 3.74
N THR A 539 -8.11 2.76 3.69
CA THR A 539 -7.47 1.43 3.79
C THR A 539 -7.66 0.76 5.14
N SER A 540 -7.81 1.55 6.21
CA SER A 540 -8.13 1.04 7.53
C SER A 540 -9.56 0.50 7.65
N THR A 541 -10.50 1.04 6.88
CA THR A 541 -11.91 0.61 6.94
C THR A 541 -12.15 -0.65 6.11
N ALA A 542 -11.27 -0.93 5.15
CA ALA A 542 -11.29 -2.18 4.40
C ALA A 542 -10.84 -3.36 5.30
N LEU A 543 -11.44 -4.54 5.07
CA LEU A 543 -11.04 -5.83 5.69
C LEU A 543 -9.52 -6.14 5.49
N GLU A 544 -8.90 -5.44 4.55
CA GLU A 544 -7.51 -5.52 4.11
C GLU A 544 -6.50 -5.06 5.18
N GLY A 545 -6.89 -4.15 6.09
CA GLY A 545 -6.01 -3.63 7.14
C GLY A 545 -5.62 -4.70 8.19
N THR A 546 -6.55 -5.59 8.54
CA THR A 546 -6.26 -6.73 9.44
C THR A 546 -5.51 -7.84 8.73
N LEU A 547 -5.77 -8.04 7.43
CA LEU A 547 -5.15 -9.09 6.63
C LEU A 547 -3.65 -8.89 6.51
N SER A 548 -3.19 -7.67 6.25
CA SER A 548 -1.75 -7.37 6.13
C SER A 548 -1.00 -7.66 7.43
N MET A 549 -1.63 -7.39 8.58
CA MET A 549 -1.07 -7.71 9.90
C MET A 549 -1.01 -9.23 10.10
N ASP A 550 -2.10 -9.94 9.84
CA ASP A 550 -2.17 -11.39 10.03
C ASP A 550 -1.15 -12.12 9.13
N LEU A 551 -0.97 -11.64 7.90
CA LEU A 551 -0.04 -12.20 6.92
C LEU A 551 1.42 -11.99 7.36
N GLN A 552 1.80 -10.78 7.78
CA GLN A 552 3.15 -10.52 8.29
C GLN A 552 3.49 -11.33 9.55
N GLU A 553 2.56 -11.43 10.50
CA GLU A 553 2.79 -12.24 11.70
C GLU A 553 3.00 -13.72 11.34
N CYS A 554 2.18 -14.26 10.44
CA CYS A 554 2.32 -15.64 9.97
C CYS A 554 3.62 -15.88 9.21
N LEU A 555 4.01 -14.99 8.29
CA LEU A 555 5.27 -15.10 7.56
C LEU A 555 6.50 -14.98 8.48
N ARG A 556 6.42 -14.17 9.53
CA ARG A 556 7.48 -14.04 10.54
C ARG A 556 7.59 -15.30 11.40
N LEU A 557 6.46 -15.91 11.78
CA LEU A 557 6.42 -17.14 12.57
C LEU A 557 6.91 -18.35 11.76
N TRP A 558 6.52 -18.43 10.49
CA TRP A 558 6.81 -19.54 9.59
C TRP A 558 7.71 -19.09 8.45
N SER A 559 9.03 -19.03 8.69
CA SER A 559 9.99 -18.67 7.63
C SER A 559 10.06 -19.72 6.52
N LYS A 560 9.93 -21.01 6.88
CA LYS A 560 9.93 -22.12 5.94
C LYS A 560 8.70 -23.00 6.14
N VAL A 561 8.17 -23.49 5.02
CA VAL A 561 6.98 -24.34 4.99
C VAL A 561 7.22 -25.57 4.11
N ARG A 562 6.36 -26.57 4.28
CA ARG A 562 6.37 -27.81 3.50
C ARG A 562 5.25 -27.76 2.48
N LEU A 563 5.59 -27.83 1.20
CA LEU A 563 4.61 -27.76 0.11
C LEU A 563 4.44 -29.14 -0.55
N GLY A 564 3.22 -29.65 -0.68
CA GLY A 564 2.95 -30.90 -1.40
C GLY A 564 1.52 -31.41 -1.39
#